data_AF-A0A8T5R7L0-F1
#
_entry.id   AF-A0A8T5R7L0-F1
#
_cell.length_a   1.000
_cell.length_b   1.000
_cell.length_c   1.000
_cell.angle_alpha   90.00
_cell.angle_beta   90.00
_cell.angle_gamma   90.00
#
_symmetry.space_group_name_H-M   'P 1'
#
loop_
_entity.id
_entity.type
_entity.pdbx_description
1 polymer ?
#
loop_
_entity_poly.entity_id
_entity_poly.type
_entity_poly.pdbx_seq_one_letter_code
_entity_poly.pdbx_strand_id
1 'polypeptide(L)'
;MMVLVVRLRVVVLFLMLPVLLAGSLGGSVSSEAPTGLPTGPHEALSLAVVAAGLPLEGVIGRADPGPPSVDLESAYGRLATLVGAEREPVWDGLDGDLERGLVILLDAMHHAVSLQQGAVAAMDLVSAEAVAEAYRTWRHDGMREGLLSAWGDGLPGLDRTAVAAAAWTLLDAGLRAAPHLERAVDEATAPFLGVAFAASCLQADFILLLCSTGDDTLEGDHLLQVDLGGDDLHLGNSGGSGLPLLWPTANGLPAAVSLDLSGADVYRAAGSAIGVGSTTPGVLIDLLGDDHYEATDRFFTFTQGAGNLGGVGVLFDADGSDAYVVAEGRDANGDTAWDSQGFGILGGIGLLIDTLGNDGYLGGTMSMGVGDFDAVGMLVDTSGRDDYSAVRWSQGFGDGGGLGLLLDSIGDDDYTLSGPGDLDGLQGQGAGLGGLGALVDGAGIDRYTASGQAQGWGTGGKAFKPVDDLLVLLGLPHPGAGLLVDLGGPDSYSGPGGDSQAWTQGTGVGVDV
;
A
#
# COMPACT_ATOMS: atom_id res chain seq x y z
N MET A 1 -28.76 8.99 -8.86
CA MET A 1 -27.62 9.19 -7.95
C MET A 1 -26.61 8.04 -8.04
N MET A 2 -27.03 6.76 -8.05
CA MET A 2 -26.12 5.59 -8.23
C MET A 2 -25.43 5.48 -9.61
N VAL A 3 -26.12 5.82 -10.72
CA VAL A 3 -25.52 5.90 -12.07
C VAL A 3 -24.42 6.99 -12.15
N LEU A 4 -24.34 7.89 -11.16
CA LEU A 4 -23.35 8.96 -11.09
C LEU A 4 -22.03 8.48 -10.46
N VAL A 5 -22.05 7.50 -9.55
CA VAL A 5 -20.86 7.01 -8.83
C VAL A 5 -20.03 6.05 -9.68
N VAL A 6 -20.70 5.14 -10.42
CA VAL A 6 -20.05 4.27 -11.42
C VAL A 6 -19.56 5.11 -12.61
N ARG A 7 -20.30 6.17 -12.99
CA ARG A 7 -19.78 7.16 -13.93
C ARG A 7 -18.58 7.89 -13.35
N LEU A 8 -18.53 8.26 -12.07
CA LEU A 8 -17.39 8.98 -11.50
C LEU A 8 -16.09 8.18 -11.52
N ARG A 9 -16.10 6.87 -11.19
CA ARG A 9 -14.88 6.04 -11.21
C ARG A 9 -14.33 5.79 -12.61
N VAL A 10 -15.22 5.54 -13.59
CA VAL A 10 -14.84 5.45 -15.01
C VAL A 10 -14.46 6.82 -15.57
N VAL A 11 -15.10 7.90 -15.12
CA VAL A 11 -14.82 9.28 -15.52
C VAL A 11 -13.54 9.81 -14.90
N VAL A 12 -13.06 9.35 -13.74
CA VAL A 12 -11.72 9.73 -13.24
C VAL A 12 -10.64 9.12 -14.14
N LEU A 13 -10.75 7.83 -14.50
CA LEU A 13 -9.87 7.20 -15.48
C LEU A 13 -9.99 7.85 -16.88
N PHE A 14 -11.22 8.19 -17.31
CA PHE A 14 -11.48 8.89 -18.58
C PHE A 14 -11.21 10.41 -18.56
N LEU A 15 -11.03 11.04 -17.39
CA LEU A 15 -10.64 12.45 -17.23
C LEU A 15 -9.13 12.60 -17.14
N MET A 16 -8.42 11.53 -16.75
CA MET A 16 -6.97 11.43 -16.94
C MET A 16 -6.61 11.21 -18.40
N LEU A 17 -7.43 10.51 -19.19
CA LEU A 17 -7.17 10.26 -20.63
C LEU A 17 -6.90 11.55 -21.45
N PRO A 18 -7.63 12.66 -21.30
CA PRO A 18 -7.32 13.92 -22.01
C PRO A 18 -6.06 14.62 -21.51
N VAL A 19 -5.63 14.39 -20.26
CA VAL A 19 -4.36 14.92 -19.72
C VAL A 19 -3.20 14.08 -20.28
N LEU A 20 -3.37 12.76 -20.34
CA LEU A 20 -2.44 11.79 -20.95
C LEU A 20 -2.34 11.94 -22.48
N LEU A 21 -3.44 12.23 -23.19
CA LEU A 21 -3.50 12.31 -24.66
C LEU A 21 -3.24 13.73 -25.23
N ALA A 22 -3.14 14.77 -24.39
CA ALA A 22 -2.92 16.15 -24.85
C ALA A 22 -1.55 16.39 -25.52
N GLY A 23 -0.62 15.44 -25.46
CA GLY A 23 0.67 15.49 -26.16
C GLY A 23 0.60 15.31 -27.68
N SER A 24 -0.52 14.81 -28.24
CA SER A 24 -0.55 14.36 -29.66
C SER A 24 -1.04 15.40 -30.69
N LEU A 25 -1.33 16.65 -30.31
CA LEU A 25 -1.75 17.69 -31.26
C LEU A 25 -0.77 18.87 -31.35
N GLY A 26 0.39 18.58 -31.95
CA GLY A 26 1.18 19.58 -32.69
C GLY A 26 2.08 20.47 -31.84
N GLY A 27 3.18 19.91 -31.35
CA GLY A 27 4.33 20.64 -30.82
C GLY A 27 5.45 19.65 -30.52
N SER A 28 6.71 20.03 -30.74
CA SER A 28 7.85 19.20 -30.34
C SER A 28 7.79 18.95 -28.84
N VAL A 29 7.49 17.71 -28.45
CA VAL A 29 7.49 17.25 -27.06
C VAL A 29 8.94 17.27 -26.57
N SER A 30 9.21 18.07 -25.55
CA SER A 30 10.41 17.93 -24.73
C SER A 30 10.32 16.62 -23.95
N SER A 31 11.45 15.97 -23.67
CA SER A 31 11.59 14.72 -22.92
C SER A 31 11.18 14.80 -21.43
N GLU A 32 10.30 15.74 -21.08
CA GLU A 32 9.82 16.05 -19.72
C GLU A 32 8.34 16.47 -19.82
N ALA A 33 7.51 15.71 -20.53
CA ALA A 33 6.07 15.91 -20.43
C ALA A 33 5.63 15.36 -19.06
N PRO A 34 4.92 16.13 -18.21
CA PRO A 34 4.38 15.58 -16.98
C PRO A 34 3.41 14.45 -17.33
N THR A 35 3.73 13.23 -16.90
CA THR A 35 2.94 12.01 -17.10
C THR A 35 1.54 12.11 -16.48
N GLY A 36 1.33 13.04 -15.54
CA GLY A 36 0.09 13.19 -14.79
C GLY A 36 -0.11 12.11 -13.73
N LEU A 37 0.91 11.27 -13.51
CA LEU A 37 1.00 10.27 -12.46
C LEU A 37 1.39 10.92 -11.11
N PRO A 38 1.05 10.30 -9.98
CA PRO A 38 1.46 10.79 -8.66
C PRO A 38 2.99 10.82 -8.55
N THR A 39 3.56 11.92 -8.07
CA THR A 39 5.04 12.04 -7.90
C THR A 39 5.47 11.97 -6.44
N GLY A 40 4.60 11.44 -5.57
CA GLY A 40 4.89 11.36 -4.14
C GLY A 40 3.72 10.84 -3.32
N PRO A 41 3.97 10.57 -2.03
CA PRO A 41 3.11 9.70 -1.23
C PRO A 41 1.75 10.34 -0.89
N HIS A 42 1.68 11.66 -0.71
CA HIS A 42 0.41 12.36 -0.47
C HIS A 42 -0.51 12.38 -1.70
N GLU A 43 0.06 12.48 -2.90
CA GLU A 43 -0.72 12.47 -4.15
C GLU A 43 -1.27 11.05 -4.41
N ALA A 44 -0.43 10.03 -4.22
CA ALA A 44 -0.83 8.63 -4.33
C ALA A 44 -1.93 8.26 -3.32
N LEU A 45 -1.76 8.63 -2.04
CA LEU A 45 -2.79 8.41 -1.02
C LEU A 45 -4.08 9.16 -1.33
N SER A 46 -3.99 10.40 -1.83
CA SER A 46 -5.18 11.17 -2.26
C SER A 46 -5.95 10.46 -3.37
N LEU A 47 -5.23 9.97 -4.40
CA LEU A 47 -5.81 9.24 -5.52
C LEU A 47 -6.50 7.97 -5.02
N ALA A 48 -5.85 7.20 -4.15
CA ALA A 48 -6.39 5.95 -3.61
C ALA A 48 -7.63 6.18 -2.73
N VAL A 49 -7.64 7.23 -1.90
CA VAL A 49 -8.83 7.65 -1.11
C VAL A 49 -10.02 7.97 -2.01
N VAL A 50 -9.79 8.75 -3.08
CA VAL A 50 -10.85 9.10 -4.04
C VAL A 50 -11.32 7.86 -4.81
N ALA A 51 -10.40 7.01 -5.25
CA ALA A 51 -10.70 5.76 -5.93
C ALA A 51 -11.56 4.82 -5.05
N ALA A 52 -11.25 4.74 -3.75
CA ALA A 52 -12.00 3.99 -2.76
C ALA A 52 -13.42 4.54 -2.53
N GLY A 53 -13.75 5.70 -3.11
CA GLY A 53 -15.04 6.38 -2.98
C GLY A 53 -15.20 7.14 -1.67
N LEU A 54 -14.09 7.44 -0.98
CA LEU A 54 -14.08 8.18 0.27
C LEU A 54 -13.97 9.70 0.00
N PRO A 55 -14.55 10.56 0.87
CA PRO A 55 -14.49 12.00 0.68
C PRO A 55 -13.12 12.55 1.10
N LEU A 56 -12.25 12.88 0.12
CA LEU A 56 -10.89 13.38 0.39
C LEU A 56 -10.86 14.60 1.33
N GLU A 57 -11.72 15.59 1.12
CA GLU A 57 -11.81 16.76 2.03
C GLU A 57 -12.17 16.36 3.46
N GLY A 58 -12.98 15.30 3.63
CA GLY A 58 -13.34 14.75 4.95
C GLY A 58 -12.20 13.97 5.60
N VAL A 59 -11.33 13.34 4.80
CA VAL A 59 -10.10 12.68 5.25
C VAL A 59 -9.11 13.73 5.74
N ILE A 60 -8.72 14.66 4.86
CA ILE A 60 -7.75 15.72 5.19
C ILE A 60 -8.24 16.58 6.36
N GLY A 61 -9.52 16.95 6.37
CA GLY A 61 -10.10 17.77 7.45
C GLY A 61 -10.12 17.09 8.82
N ARG A 62 -9.97 15.76 8.89
CA ARG A 62 -9.86 15.00 10.14
C ARG A 62 -8.42 14.65 10.51
N ALA A 63 -7.46 14.78 9.59
CA ALA A 63 -6.10 14.32 9.77
C ALA A 63 -5.22 15.26 10.62
N ASP A 64 -5.67 16.49 10.88
CA ASP A 64 -4.94 17.43 11.74
C ASP A 64 -4.99 16.98 13.22
N PRO A 65 -3.84 16.63 13.85
CA PRO A 65 -3.77 16.27 15.26
C PRO A 65 -4.01 17.47 16.19
N GLY A 66 -4.07 18.69 15.65
CA GLY A 66 -4.19 19.93 16.39
C GLY A 66 -2.84 20.47 16.85
N PRO A 67 -2.83 21.39 17.84
CA PRO A 67 -1.59 22.01 18.30
C PRO A 67 -0.67 20.95 18.95
N PRO A 68 0.65 21.02 18.69
CA PRO A 68 1.58 20.06 19.24
C PRO A 68 1.68 20.18 20.77
N SER A 69 2.09 19.09 21.39
CA SER A 69 2.51 19.04 22.78
C SER A 69 3.61 20.05 23.07
N VAL A 70 3.67 20.45 24.34
CA VAL A 70 4.71 21.37 24.82
C VAL A 70 6.08 20.70 24.92
N ASP A 71 6.11 19.40 25.15
CA ASP A 71 7.30 18.57 25.33
C ASP A 71 7.01 17.08 25.09
N LEU A 72 8.07 16.28 25.08
CA LEU A 72 8.01 14.83 24.85
C LEU A 72 7.28 14.07 25.96
N GLU A 73 7.45 14.47 27.22
CA GLU A 73 6.78 13.86 28.37
C GLU A 73 5.25 13.99 28.26
N SER A 74 4.76 15.17 27.87
CA SER A 74 3.35 15.42 27.63
C SER A 74 2.81 14.62 26.45
N ALA A 75 3.56 14.55 25.33
CA ALA A 75 3.15 13.80 24.14
C ALA A 75 3.02 12.30 24.46
N TYR A 76 4.07 11.70 25.04
CA TYR A 76 4.09 10.30 25.42
C TYR A 76 3.03 9.98 26.47
N GLY A 77 2.91 10.81 27.53
CA GLY A 77 1.95 10.58 28.61
C GLY A 77 0.50 10.54 28.14
N ARG A 78 0.12 11.37 27.14
CA ARG A 78 -1.21 11.30 26.53
C ARG A 78 -1.43 9.99 25.79
N LEU A 79 -0.47 9.58 24.95
CA LEU A 79 -0.57 8.33 24.20
C LEU A 79 -0.58 7.13 25.15
N ALA A 80 0.31 7.08 26.13
CA ALA A 80 0.39 6.04 27.15
C ALA A 80 -0.94 5.89 27.91
N THR A 81 -1.56 7.00 28.30
CA THR A 81 -2.88 6.98 28.93
C THR A 81 -3.95 6.41 27.99
N LEU A 82 -3.95 6.79 26.72
CA LEU A 82 -4.92 6.33 25.72
C LEU A 82 -4.82 4.82 25.45
N VAL A 83 -3.61 4.28 25.44
CA VAL A 83 -3.35 2.85 25.14
C VAL A 83 -3.18 1.98 26.40
N GLY A 84 -3.26 2.58 27.59
CA GLY A 84 -3.16 1.87 28.86
C GLY A 84 -1.75 1.37 29.22
N ALA A 85 -0.70 2.07 28.76
CA ALA A 85 0.68 1.79 29.15
C ALA A 85 0.98 2.35 30.54
N GLU A 86 1.78 1.62 31.33
CA GLU A 86 2.04 1.94 32.75
C GLU A 86 3.41 2.59 33.01
N ARG A 87 4.36 2.52 32.06
CA ARG A 87 5.74 2.95 32.26
C ARG A 87 6.00 4.27 31.55
N GLU A 88 6.48 5.24 32.31
CA GLU A 88 7.05 6.47 31.75
C GLU A 88 8.57 6.30 31.54
N PRO A 89 9.07 6.41 30.30
CA PRO A 89 10.50 6.48 30.03
C PRO A 89 11.10 7.78 30.57
N VAL A 90 12.42 7.79 30.77
CA VAL A 90 13.19 8.97 31.21
C VAL A 90 13.87 9.57 29.98
N TRP A 91 13.58 10.84 29.70
CA TRP A 91 13.98 11.54 28.47
C TRP A 91 15.20 12.46 28.63
N ASP A 92 16.11 12.16 29.55
CA ASP A 92 17.19 13.06 29.93
C ASP A 92 18.24 13.26 28.81
N GLY A 93 18.45 14.52 28.41
CA GLY A 93 19.57 14.91 27.54
C GLY A 93 19.34 14.71 26.04
N LEU A 94 18.09 14.61 25.58
CA LEU A 94 17.78 14.55 24.15
C LEU A 94 18.12 15.88 23.46
N ASP A 95 18.54 15.77 22.20
CA ASP A 95 18.70 16.91 21.32
C ASP A 95 17.34 17.61 21.07
N GLY A 96 17.36 18.93 20.88
CA GLY A 96 16.13 19.70 20.72
C GLY A 96 15.41 19.43 19.39
N ASP A 97 16.13 19.09 18.32
CA ASP A 97 15.54 18.67 17.05
C ASP A 97 15.03 17.22 17.12
N LEU A 98 15.75 16.32 17.81
CA LEU A 98 15.27 14.98 18.12
C LEU A 98 13.95 15.02 18.92
N GLU A 99 13.89 15.84 19.97
CA GLU A 99 12.68 16.03 20.77
C GLU A 99 11.52 16.55 19.91
N ARG A 100 11.78 17.53 19.02
CA ARG A 100 10.76 18.07 18.11
C ARG A 100 10.20 17.00 17.16
N GLY A 101 11.07 16.20 16.54
CA GLY A 101 10.66 15.12 15.65
C GLY A 101 9.79 14.08 16.38
N LEU A 102 10.23 13.63 17.56
CA LEU A 102 9.48 12.67 18.38
C LEU A 102 8.13 13.21 18.86
N VAL A 103 8.04 14.49 19.24
CA VAL A 103 6.76 15.12 19.62
C VAL A 103 5.76 15.10 18.45
N ILE A 104 6.20 15.44 17.23
CA ILE A 104 5.35 15.40 16.03
C ILE A 104 4.77 13.98 15.84
N LEU A 105 5.62 12.96 15.92
CA LEU A 105 5.24 11.57 15.72
C LEU A 105 4.29 11.05 16.82
N LEU A 106 4.57 11.34 18.08
CA LEU A 106 3.74 10.89 19.21
C LEU A 106 2.36 11.56 19.24
N ASP A 107 2.27 12.86 18.90
CA ASP A 107 0.99 13.56 18.79
C ASP A 107 0.14 13.02 17.65
N ALA A 108 0.77 12.77 16.50
CA ALA A 108 0.14 12.13 15.36
C ALA A 108 -0.35 10.72 15.69
N MET A 109 0.47 9.92 16.39
CA MET A 109 0.09 8.57 16.83
C MET A 109 -1.09 8.61 17.80
N HIS A 110 -1.08 9.50 18.80
CA HIS A 110 -2.22 9.68 19.71
C HIS A 110 -3.51 9.99 18.93
N HIS A 111 -3.43 10.90 17.95
CA HIS A 111 -4.58 11.25 17.11
C HIS A 111 -5.05 10.09 16.22
N ALA A 112 -4.11 9.40 15.55
CA ALA A 112 -4.40 8.26 14.69
C ALA A 112 -5.07 7.11 15.47
N VAL A 113 -4.58 6.78 16.67
CA VAL A 113 -5.20 5.79 17.56
C VAL A 113 -6.60 6.24 17.99
N SER A 114 -6.78 7.53 18.31
CA SER A 114 -8.09 8.08 18.68
C SER A 114 -9.11 7.97 17.52
N LEU A 115 -8.67 8.30 16.30
CA LEU A 115 -9.48 8.14 15.09
C LEU A 115 -9.85 6.68 14.85
N GLN A 116 -8.89 5.77 14.98
CA GLN A 116 -9.12 4.35 14.73
C GLN A 116 -10.06 3.73 15.77
N GLN A 117 -9.86 4.01 17.06
CA GLN A 117 -10.76 3.54 18.13
C GLN A 117 -12.19 4.07 17.91
N GLY A 118 -12.33 5.33 17.49
CA GLY A 118 -13.62 5.90 17.09
C GLY A 118 -14.23 5.22 15.86
N ALA A 119 -13.40 4.86 14.88
CA ALA A 119 -13.82 4.24 13.63
C ALA A 119 -14.43 2.84 13.84
N VAL A 120 -13.91 2.09 14.82
CA VAL A 120 -14.39 0.73 15.13
C VAL A 120 -15.40 0.68 16.26
N ALA A 121 -15.64 1.79 16.97
CA ALA A 121 -16.52 1.83 18.15
C ALA A 121 -17.97 1.39 17.87
N ALA A 122 -18.45 1.62 16.64
CA ALA A 122 -19.80 1.23 16.20
C ALA A 122 -19.79 0.02 15.25
N MET A 123 -18.63 -0.61 15.04
CA MET A 123 -18.49 -1.72 14.11
C MET A 123 -19.23 -2.96 14.63
N ASP A 124 -20.03 -3.60 13.77
CA ASP A 124 -20.72 -4.84 14.12
C ASP A 124 -19.74 -6.03 14.09
N LEU A 125 -19.32 -6.47 15.28
CA LEU A 125 -18.36 -7.55 15.44
C LEU A 125 -18.88 -8.90 14.92
N VAL A 126 -20.20 -9.13 14.94
CA VAL A 126 -20.79 -10.38 14.42
C VAL A 126 -20.61 -10.46 12.90
N SER A 127 -20.87 -9.36 12.19
CA SER A 127 -20.62 -9.26 10.75
C SER A 127 -19.13 -9.39 10.44
N ALA A 128 -18.28 -8.76 11.24
CA ALA A 128 -16.83 -8.83 11.04
C ALA A 128 -16.29 -10.26 11.21
N GLU A 129 -16.71 -10.99 12.25
CA GLU A 129 -16.36 -12.40 12.46
C GLU A 129 -16.86 -13.29 11.30
N ALA A 130 -18.06 -13.03 10.78
CA ALA A 130 -18.60 -13.76 9.64
C ALA A 130 -17.77 -13.56 8.36
N VAL A 131 -17.32 -12.33 8.10
CA VAL A 131 -16.41 -12.02 6.98
C VAL A 131 -15.09 -12.76 7.14
N ALA A 132 -14.49 -12.70 8.33
CA ALA A 132 -13.21 -13.36 8.62
C ALA A 132 -13.31 -14.89 8.44
N GLU A 133 -14.40 -15.51 8.89
CA GLU A 133 -14.62 -16.94 8.71
C GLU A 133 -14.84 -17.33 7.25
N ALA A 134 -15.62 -16.53 6.52
CA ALA A 134 -15.85 -16.75 5.11
C ALA A 134 -14.57 -16.58 4.28
N TYR A 135 -13.69 -15.65 4.67
CA TYR A 135 -12.38 -15.47 4.06
C TYR A 135 -11.47 -16.69 4.26
N ARG A 136 -11.36 -17.17 5.51
CA ARG A 136 -10.59 -18.39 5.83
C ARG A 136 -11.07 -19.60 5.02
N THR A 137 -12.39 -19.75 4.94
CA THR A 137 -13.04 -20.81 4.14
C THR A 137 -12.69 -20.69 2.65
N TRP A 138 -12.78 -19.48 2.09
CA TRP A 138 -12.45 -19.23 0.69
C TRP A 138 -11.01 -19.66 0.38
N ARG A 139 -10.04 -19.23 1.19
CA ARG A 139 -8.63 -19.55 0.95
C ARG A 139 -8.28 -21.03 1.17
N HIS A 140 -9.02 -21.74 2.02
CA HIS A 140 -8.80 -23.17 2.21
C HIS A 140 -9.48 -24.03 1.12
N ASP A 141 -10.72 -23.70 0.76
CA ASP A 141 -11.56 -24.55 -0.09
C ASP A 141 -11.73 -24.03 -1.54
N GLY A 142 -11.21 -22.83 -1.85
CA GLY A 142 -11.35 -22.17 -3.15
C GLY A 142 -12.74 -21.57 -3.41
N MET A 143 -13.67 -21.67 -2.46
CA MET A 143 -15.09 -21.30 -2.63
C MET A 143 -15.35 -19.83 -2.26
N ARG A 144 -15.41 -18.94 -3.25
CA ARG A 144 -15.60 -17.48 -3.07
C ARG A 144 -17.01 -17.04 -2.65
N GLU A 145 -18.03 -17.88 -2.84
CA GLU A 145 -19.45 -17.48 -2.67
C GLU A 145 -19.83 -17.12 -1.24
N GLY A 146 -19.24 -17.80 -0.25
CA GLY A 146 -19.45 -17.49 1.17
C GLY A 146 -18.91 -16.12 1.55
N LEU A 147 -17.70 -15.77 1.08
CA LEU A 147 -17.06 -14.47 1.36
C LEU A 147 -17.88 -13.33 0.78
N LEU A 148 -18.39 -13.50 -0.44
CA LEU A 148 -19.27 -12.51 -1.08
C LEU A 148 -20.53 -12.24 -0.27
N SER A 149 -21.18 -13.31 0.20
CA SER A 149 -22.39 -13.17 1.02
C SER A 149 -22.11 -12.49 2.36
N ALA A 150 -20.92 -12.71 2.94
CA ALA A 150 -20.56 -12.12 4.22
C ALA A 150 -20.14 -10.66 4.09
N TRP A 151 -19.39 -10.30 3.03
CA TRP A 151 -18.93 -8.94 2.80
C TRP A 151 -20.06 -7.97 2.47
N GLY A 152 -20.95 -8.35 1.54
CA GLY A 152 -22.08 -7.50 1.14
C GLY A 152 -21.65 -6.11 0.65
N ASP A 153 -21.91 -5.08 1.46
CA ASP A 153 -21.54 -3.67 1.19
C ASP A 153 -20.39 -3.16 2.08
N GLY A 154 -19.69 -4.07 2.77
CA GLY A 154 -18.61 -3.79 3.70
C GLY A 154 -18.97 -4.06 5.15
N LEU A 155 -18.02 -3.79 6.06
CA LEU A 155 -18.22 -3.97 7.50
C LEU A 155 -19.20 -2.91 8.06
N PRO A 156 -20.40 -3.31 8.53
CA PRO A 156 -21.36 -2.36 9.06
C PRO A 156 -20.80 -1.61 10.27
N GLY A 157 -20.92 -0.28 10.24
CA GLY A 157 -20.50 0.58 11.35
C GLY A 157 -19.02 0.96 11.37
N LEU A 158 -18.19 0.45 10.45
CA LEU A 158 -16.80 0.90 10.29
C LEU A 158 -16.74 2.27 9.62
N ASP A 159 -16.15 3.27 10.28
CA ASP A 159 -15.85 4.58 9.66
C ASP A 159 -14.53 4.53 8.87
N ARG A 160 -14.60 4.10 7.61
CA ARG A 160 -13.43 4.07 6.70
C ARG A 160 -12.81 5.44 6.44
N THR A 161 -13.55 6.53 6.60
CA THR A 161 -13.00 7.89 6.44
C THR A 161 -12.09 8.23 7.61
N ALA A 162 -12.43 7.81 8.82
CA ALA A 162 -11.58 7.97 10.00
C ALA A 162 -10.31 7.11 9.92
N VAL A 163 -10.39 5.87 9.41
CA VAL A 163 -9.20 5.02 9.20
C VAL A 163 -8.25 5.65 8.16
N ALA A 164 -8.78 6.14 7.04
CA ALA A 164 -7.99 6.84 6.03
C ALA A 164 -7.37 8.14 6.56
N ALA A 165 -8.10 8.90 7.40
CA ALA A 165 -7.57 10.10 8.04
C ALA A 165 -6.44 9.77 9.03
N ALA A 166 -6.54 8.64 9.73
CA ALA A 166 -5.48 8.17 10.61
C ALA A 166 -4.20 7.81 9.82
N ALA A 167 -4.33 7.11 8.69
CA ALA A 167 -3.17 6.82 7.81
C ALA A 167 -2.54 8.10 7.25
N TRP A 168 -3.37 9.05 6.80
CA TRP A 168 -2.90 10.38 6.37
C TRP A 168 -2.12 11.09 7.47
N THR A 169 -2.64 11.06 8.70
CA THR A 169 -2.00 11.68 9.87
C THR A 169 -0.60 11.13 10.10
N LEU A 170 -0.44 9.80 10.01
CA LEU A 170 0.83 9.12 10.25
C LEU A 170 1.85 9.41 9.13
N LEU A 171 1.41 9.33 7.86
CA LEU A 171 2.25 9.64 6.71
C LEU A 171 2.75 11.08 6.74
N ASP A 172 1.85 12.04 6.93
CA ASP A 172 2.19 13.47 7.02
C ASP A 172 3.14 13.76 8.18
N ALA A 173 2.92 13.13 9.34
CA ALA A 173 3.76 13.31 10.51
C ALA A 173 5.17 12.77 10.33
N GLY A 174 5.32 11.59 9.71
CA GLY A 174 6.64 11.02 9.37
C GLY A 174 7.46 11.98 8.51
N LEU A 175 6.86 12.43 7.40
CA LEU A 175 7.51 13.36 6.46
C LEU A 175 7.81 14.74 7.08
N ARG A 176 7.01 15.21 8.04
CA ARG A 176 7.30 16.44 8.79
C ARG A 176 8.35 16.25 9.88
N ALA A 177 8.46 15.06 10.46
CA ALA A 177 9.43 14.77 11.50
C ALA A 177 10.84 14.53 10.94
N ALA A 178 10.95 13.88 9.78
CA ALA A 178 12.23 13.49 9.18
C ALA A 178 13.28 14.63 9.12
N PRO A 179 12.99 15.84 8.61
CA PRO A 179 13.99 16.91 8.57
C PRO A 179 14.45 17.40 9.94
N HIS A 180 13.68 17.17 11.01
CA HIS A 180 14.12 17.43 12.37
C HIS A 180 15.07 16.35 12.86
N LEU A 181 14.74 15.08 12.61
CA LEU A 181 15.55 13.96 13.03
C LEU A 181 16.90 13.93 12.29
N GLU A 182 16.92 14.19 10.98
CA GLU A 182 18.15 14.34 10.19
C GLU A 182 19.08 15.43 10.76
N ARG A 183 18.54 16.61 11.13
CA ARG A 183 19.35 17.66 11.75
C ARG A 183 19.91 17.23 13.11
N ALA A 184 19.15 16.47 13.88
CA ALA A 184 19.63 15.94 15.15
C ALA A 184 20.81 14.97 14.94
N VAL A 185 20.78 14.18 13.87
CA VAL A 185 21.88 13.29 13.46
C VAL A 185 23.11 14.10 13.02
N ASP A 186 22.93 15.12 12.16
CA ASP A 186 24.02 15.96 11.66
C ASP A 186 24.71 16.81 12.75
N GLU A 187 23.94 17.34 13.70
CA GLU A 187 24.45 18.18 14.78
C GLU A 187 25.12 17.35 15.90
N ALA A 188 24.90 16.03 15.92
CA ALA A 188 25.52 15.13 16.88
C ALA A 188 27.02 14.93 16.61
N THR A 189 27.86 15.84 17.10
CA THR A 189 29.31 15.60 17.14
C THR A 189 29.67 14.51 18.17
N ALA A 190 29.62 13.23 17.78
CA ALA A 190 30.48 12.11 18.18
C ALA A 190 30.86 11.81 19.68
N PRO A 191 30.10 12.20 20.73
CA PRO A 191 29.82 11.16 21.73
C PRO A 191 28.44 11.22 22.39
N PHE A 192 27.47 11.98 21.88
CA PHE A 192 26.15 12.06 22.55
C PHE A 192 25.34 10.77 22.43
N LEU A 193 25.53 10.00 21.35
CA LEU A 193 25.05 8.61 21.24
C LEU A 193 25.84 7.62 22.13
N GLY A 194 26.94 8.05 22.76
CA GLY A 194 27.81 7.18 23.58
C GLY A 194 27.54 7.19 25.09
N VAL A 195 26.63 8.01 25.62
CA VAL A 195 26.45 8.13 27.08
C VAL A 195 24.99 8.13 27.57
N ALA A 196 23.98 8.34 26.71
CA ALA A 196 22.57 8.27 27.14
C ALA A 196 21.90 6.90 26.87
N PHE A 197 22.39 6.14 25.89
CA PHE A 197 21.89 4.80 25.60
C PHE A 197 23.04 3.78 25.73
N ALA A 198 23.02 2.98 26.80
CA ALA A 198 23.92 1.83 26.94
C ALA A 198 23.50 0.65 26.03
N ALA A 199 22.36 0.80 25.33
CA ALA A 199 21.83 -0.06 24.29
C ALA A 199 21.74 0.76 23.00
N SER A 200 21.78 0.13 21.85
CA SER A 200 21.75 0.82 20.57
C SER A 200 20.35 1.35 20.19
N CYS A 201 19.29 0.72 20.73
CA CYS A 201 17.93 1.28 20.70
C CYS A 201 17.38 1.59 22.11
N LEU A 202 16.59 2.66 22.19
CA LEU A 202 15.69 3.00 23.29
C LEU A 202 14.30 2.38 23.05
N GLN A 203 13.85 1.54 23.97
CA GLN A 203 12.49 1.01 23.97
C GLN A 203 11.67 1.55 25.14
N ALA A 204 10.48 2.09 24.84
CA ALA A 204 9.48 2.54 25.80
C ALA A 204 8.15 1.82 25.55
N ASP A 205 7.93 0.75 26.32
CA ASP A 205 6.80 -0.18 26.17
C ASP A 205 6.66 -0.68 24.72
N PHE A 206 5.44 -0.99 24.29
CA PHE A 206 5.09 -1.24 22.89
C PHE A 206 4.80 0.06 22.13
N ILE A 207 5.06 1.23 22.75
CA ILE A 207 4.74 2.52 22.15
C ILE A 207 5.87 2.96 21.23
N LEU A 208 7.09 3.06 21.74
CA LEU A 208 8.23 3.62 21.00
C LEU A 208 9.41 2.65 20.99
N LEU A 209 9.96 2.43 19.81
CA LEU A 209 11.32 1.98 19.57
C LEU A 209 12.08 3.09 18.82
N LEU A 210 13.17 3.58 19.38
CA LEU A 210 14.05 4.59 18.78
C LEU A 210 15.47 4.02 18.69
N CYS A 211 15.98 3.81 17.49
CA CYS A 211 17.32 3.28 17.25
C CYS A 211 18.32 4.38 16.90
N SER A 212 19.60 4.00 16.91
CA SER A 212 20.71 4.93 16.76
C SER A 212 21.08 5.13 15.29
N THR A 213 22.32 5.54 14.99
CA THR A 213 22.83 5.68 13.62
C THR A 213 23.77 4.51 13.27
N GLY A 214 23.53 3.33 13.82
CA GLY A 214 24.43 2.21 13.68
C GLY A 214 23.67 0.90 13.68
N ASP A 215 24.26 -0.08 12.99
CA ASP A 215 23.63 -1.34 12.63
C ASP A 215 23.04 -2.10 13.84
N ASP A 216 21.72 -2.19 13.85
CA ASP A 216 20.88 -2.76 14.89
C ASP A 216 20.00 -3.92 14.37
N THR A 217 19.24 -4.50 15.28
CA THR A 217 18.22 -5.49 14.95
C THR A 217 16.96 -5.11 15.70
N LEU A 218 15.94 -4.68 14.94
CA LEU A 218 14.72 -4.12 15.46
C LEU A 218 13.66 -5.22 15.57
N GLU A 219 13.45 -5.71 16.79
CA GLU A 219 12.48 -6.76 17.10
C GLU A 219 11.23 -6.22 17.81
N GLY A 220 10.12 -6.93 17.65
CA GLY A 220 8.87 -6.69 18.38
C GLY A 220 7.96 -5.64 17.73
N ASP A 221 6.69 -5.69 18.14
CA ASP A 221 5.64 -4.83 17.58
C ASP A 221 5.52 -3.52 18.36
N HIS A 222 5.67 -2.39 17.67
CA HIS A 222 5.58 -1.06 18.27
C HIS A 222 4.61 -0.16 17.51
N LEU A 223 3.96 0.77 18.22
CA LEU A 223 3.15 1.82 17.58
C LEU A 223 4.03 2.75 16.74
N LEU A 224 5.18 3.14 17.27
CA LEU A 224 6.12 4.06 16.66
C LEU A 224 7.52 3.43 16.67
N GLN A 225 8.06 3.23 15.48
CA GLN A 225 9.46 2.85 15.27
C GLN A 225 10.15 4.01 14.57
N VAL A 226 11.32 4.41 15.06
CA VAL A 226 12.15 5.44 14.46
C VAL A 226 13.57 4.90 14.41
N ASP A 227 14.09 4.71 13.22
CA ASP A 227 15.52 4.53 13.02
C ASP A 227 16.15 5.85 12.65
N LEU A 228 17.37 6.11 13.12
CA LEU A 228 18.15 7.29 12.74
C LEU A 228 19.24 6.94 11.74
N GLY A 229 19.47 5.65 11.51
CA GLY A 229 20.17 5.07 10.38
C GLY A 229 21.14 3.96 10.77
N GLY A 230 21.89 3.44 9.80
CA GLY A 230 22.70 2.23 9.99
C GLY A 230 22.38 1.24 8.88
N ASP A 231 23.01 0.06 8.84
CA ASP A 231 22.52 -1.03 7.98
C ASP A 231 21.83 -2.07 8.87
N ASP A 232 20.51 -1.98 8.96
CA ASP A 232 19.67 -2.54 9.99
C ASP A 232 18.90 -3.81 9.58
N LEU A 233 18.47 -4.59 10.58
CA LEU A 233 17.60 -5.75 10.37
C LEU A 233 16.29 -5.58 11.14
N HIS A 234 15.20 -5.32 10.42
CA HIS A 234 13.87 -5.16 11.01
C HIS A 234 13.12 -6.50 10.99
N LEU A 235 12.81 -7.01 12.19
CA LEU A 235 12.08 -8.27 12.40
C LEU A 235 10.70 -8.06 13.05
N GLY A 236 10.36 -6.82 13.40
CA GLY A 236 9.09 -6.41 14.00
C GLY A 236 7.98 -6.16 12.98
N ASN A 237 7.04 -5.30 13.34
CA ASN A 237 5.92 -4.96 12.47
C ASN A 237 6.27 -3.99 11.34
N SER A 238 7.33 -3.19 11.47
CA SER A 238 7.76 -2.18 10.47
C SER A 238 6.57 -1.36 9.96
N GLY A 239 5.87 -0.70 10.89
CA GLY A 239 4.69 0.11 10.57
C GLY A 239 3.41 -0.67 10.28
N GLY A 240 3.43 -2.01 10.31
CA GLY A 240 2.23 -2.84 10.18
C GLY A 240 1.35 -2.82 11.42
N SER A 241 0.03 -2.83 11.21
CA SER A 241 -0.96 -2.87 12.28
C SER A 241 -2.18 -3.71 11.90
N GLY A 242 -2.88 -4.19 12.92
CA GLY A 242 -4.14 -4.91 12.72
C GLY A 242 -4.75 -5.41 14.01
N LEU A 243 -6.08 -5.53 14.04
CA LEU A 243 -6.79 -6.07 15.19
C LEU A 243 -6.90 -7.61 15.10
N PRO A 244 -6.61 -8.37 16.18
CA PRO A 244 -6.50 -9.84 16.13
C PRO A 244 -7.87 -10.53 16.01
N LEU A 245 -8.95 -9.75 16.12
CA LEU A 245 -10.32 -10.27 16.04
C LEU A 245 -10.63 -10.86 14.66
N LEU A 246 -9.98 -10.35 13.60
CA LEU A 246 -10.29 -10.74 12.21
C LEU A 246 -9.15 -11.53 11.55
N TRP A 247 -7.93 -11.38 12.07
CA TRP A 247 -6.74 -12.03 11.52
C TRP A 247 -5.83 -12.55 12.66
N PRO A 248 -5.63 -13.87 12.78
CA PRO A 248 -4.84 -14.45 13.87
C PRO A 248 -3.37 -14.02 13.90
N THR A 249 -2.82 -13.56 12.77
CA THR A 249 -1.44 -13.07 12.68
C THR A 249 -1.34 -11.53 12.76
N ALA A 250 -2.45 -10.83 13.03
CA ALA A 250 -2.38 -9.41 13.32
C ALA A 250 -1.80 -9.17 14.73
N ASN A 251 -0.91 -8.19 14.82
CA ASN A 251 -0.14 -7.86 16.02
C ASN A 251 -0.96 -7.22 17.16
N GLY A 252 -2.21 -6.82 16.90
CA GLY A 252 -3.08 -6.21 17.89
C GLY A 252 -2.92 -4.71 18.06
N LEU A 253 -2.09 -4.07 17.23
CA LEU A 253 -1.90 -2.63 17.26
C LEU A 253 -3.07 -1.91 16.58
N PRO A 254 -3.63 -0.84 17.18
CA PRO A 254 -4.70 -0.03 16.57
C PRO A 254 -4.18 0.89 15.45
N ALA A 255 -2.89 1.17 15.42
CA ALA A 255 -2.19 1.97 14.43
C ALA A 255 -0.69 1.67 14.54
N ALA A 256 0.08 1.84 13.48
CA ALA A 256 1.54 1.78 13.55
C ALA A 256 2.19 2.66 12.48
N VAL A 257 3.34 3.25 12.82
CA VAL A 257 4.24 3.92 11.88
C VAL A 257 5.69 3.53 12.16
N SER A 258 6.44 3.24 11.11
CA SER A 258 7.89 3.10 11.14
C SER A 258 8.50 4.16 10.23
N LEU A 259 9.51 4.87 10.72
CA LEU A 259 10.26 5.88 9.99
C LEU A 259 11.74 5.53 10.06
N ASP A 260 12.33 5.21 8.92
CA ASP A 260 13.78 5.16 8.74
C ASP A 260 14.27 6.45 8.08
N LEU A 261 15.52 6.83 8.35
CA LEU A 261 16.15 7.99 7.74
C LEU A 261 17.23 7.62 6.74
N SER A 262 17.96 6.53 6.97
CA SER A 262 19.06 6.14 6.09
C SER A 262 19.65 4.78 6.43
N GLY A 263 19.92 3.97 5.43
CA GLY A 263 20.53 2.68 5.66
C GLY A 263 20.44 1.79 4.44
N ALA A 264 21.20 0.71 4.41
CA ALA A 264 20.89 -0.38 3.49
C ALA A 264 20.27 -1.51 4.32
N ASP A 265 18.95 -1.41 4.52
CA ASP A 265 18.23 -2.11 5.56
C ASP A 265 17.52 -3.36 5.05
N VAL A 266 17.28 -4.28 5.97
CA VAL A 266 16.56 -5.52 5.69
C VAL A 266 15.28 -5.56 6.49
N TYR A 267 14.17 -5.30 5.82
CA TYR A 267 12.83 -5.41 6.38
C TYR A 267 12.30 -6.83 6.24
N ARG A 268 12.61 -7.69 7.21
CA ARG A 268 12.24 -9.11 7.20
C ARG A 268 11.19 -9.45 8.25
N ALA A 269 9.92 -9.41 7.86
CA ALA A 269 8.83 -9.66 8.80
C ALA A 269 7.84 -10.76 8.33
N ALA A 270 7.05 -11.24 9.28
CA ALA A 270 5.97 -12.20 9.08
C ALA A 270 4.62 -11.59 9.50
N GLY A 271 3.51 -12.08 8.94
CA GLY A 271 2.18 -11.58 9.27
C GLY A 271 1.92 -10.15 8.77
N SER A 272 1.05 -9.42 9.47
CA SER A 272 0.64 -8.04 9.10
C SER A 272 1.72 -7.02 9.40
N ALA A 273 2.81 -7.07 8.64
CA ALA A 273 4.00 -6.25 8.80
C ALA A 273 4.43 -5.60 7.47
N ILE A 274 5.32 -4.62 7.56
CA ILE A 274 5.79 -3.80 6.44
C ILE A 274 4.63 -2.97 5.87
N GLY A 275 4.23 -1.94 6.62
CA GLY A 275 3.22 -0.96 6.18
C GLY A 275 1.79 -1.50 6.03
N VAL A 276 1.41 -2.59 6.69
CA VAL A 276 0.07 -3.21 6.55
C VAL A 276 -0.99 -2.53 7.40
N GLY A 277 -2.19 -2.33 6.85
CA GLY A 277 -3.36 -1.89 7.61
C GLY A 277 -4.54 -2.86 7.54
N SER A 278 -4.97 -3.41 8.68
CA SER A 278 -6.07 -4.39 8.78
C SER A 278 -7.20 -3.84 9.67
N THR A 279 -8.18 -3.15 9.06
CA THR A 279 -9.16 -2.29 9.79
C THR A 279 -8.49 -1.13 10.56
N THR A 280 -7.21 -0.88 10.29
CA THR A 280 -6.32 0.05 10.98
C THR A 280 -5.47 0.80 9.93
N PRO A 281 -4.80 1.90 10.31
CA PRO A 281 -3.73 2.50 9.53
C PRO A 281 -2.38 1.83 9.84
N GLY A 282 -1.63 1.41 8.82
CA GLY A 282 -0.23 1.00 8.95
C GLY A 282 0.61 1.71 7.91
N VAL A 283 1.75 2.26 8.33
CA VAL A 283 2.61 3.12 7.50
C VAL A 283 4.07 2.78 7.75
N LEU A 284 4.80 2.40 6.70
CA LEU A 284 6.26 2.38 6.67
C LEU A 284 6.73 3.53 5.78
N ILE A 285 7.71 4.29 6.27
CA ILE A 285 8.41 5.33 5.55
C ILE A 285 9.90 5.00 5.66
N ASP A 286 10.50 4.64 4.54
CA ASP A 286 11.95 4.65 4.34
C ASP A 286 12.32 5.89 3.50
N LEU A 287 13.52 6.42 3.69
CA LEU A 287 13.96 7.64 3.04
C LEU A 287 15.22 7.52 2.20
N LEU A 288 16.20 6.69 2.57
CA LEU A 288 17.50 6.67 1.89
C LEU A 288 18.16 5.30 2.01
N GLY A 289 18.58 4.77 0.87
CA GLY A 289 19.58 3.71 0.76
C GLY A 289 19.04 2.46 0.07
N ASP A 290 19.88 1.45 -0.12
CA ASP A 290 19.54 0.29 -0.96
C ASP A 290 18.96 -0.83 -0.09
N ASP A 291 17.64 -0.95 -0.04
CA ASP A 291 16.89 -1.75 0.91
C ASP A 291 16.39 -3.10 0.39
N HIS A 292 16.11 -4.00 1.33
CA HIS A 292 15.54 -5.32 1.03
C HIS A 292 14.30 -5.60 1.89
N TYR A 293 13.13 -5.50 1.26
CA TYR A 293 11.84 -5.79 1.84
C TYR A 293 11.46 -7.25 1.63
N GLU A 294 11.56 -8.08 2.68
CA GLU A 294 11.30 -9.52 2.63
C GLU A 294 10.09 -9.94 3.46
N ALA A 295 9.04 -10.38 2.79
CA ALA A 295 7.94 -11.08 3.47
C ALA A 295 8.26 -12.57 3.63
N THR A 296 8.25 -13.06 4.87
CA THR A 296 8.77 -14.42 5.19
C THR A 296 7.72 -15.51 5.39
N ASP A 297 6.43 -15.17 5.57
CA ASP A 297 5.39 -16.13 5.94
C ASP A 297 4.60 -16.67 4.76
N ARG A 298 4.60 -17.99 4.57
CA ARG A 298 4.16 -18.69 3.34
C ARG A 298 2.66 -18.84 3.15
N PHE A 299 1.84 -18.41 4.11
CA PHE A 299 0.40 -18.58 4.06
C PHE A 299 -0.33 -17.41 4.73
N PHE A 300 -1.39 -16.91 4.09
CA PHE A 300 -2.29 -15.91 4.69
C PHE A 300 -1.56 -14.66 5.20
N THR A 301 -0.76 -14.03 4.33
CA THR A 301 -0.02 -12.83 4.72
C THR A 301 -0.36 -11.67 3.80
N PHE A 302 -0.78 -10.58 4.43
CA PHE A 302 -0.82 -9.24 3.85
C PHE A 302 0.48 -8.54 4.25
N THR A 303 1.18 -7.91 3.31
CA THR A 303 2.48 -7.28 3.56
C THR A 303 2.79 -6.22 2.52
N GLN A 304 3.89 -5.47 2.72
CA GLN A 304 4.42 -4.47 1.78
C GLN A 304 3.34 -3.49 1.32
N GLY A 305 2.80 -2.74 2.28
CA GLY A 305 1.79 -1.72 2.01
C GLY A 305 0.37 -2.25 1.78
N ALA A 306 0.07 -3.50 2.14
CA ALA A 306 -1.25 -4.07 1.91
C ALA A 306 -2.34 -3.52 2.86
N GLY A 307 -3.52 -3.25 2.31
CA GLY A 307 -4.72 -2.83 3.05
C GLY A 307 -5.84 -3.86 2.96
N ASN A 308 -6.38 -4.28 4.11
CA ASN A 308 -7.48 -5.25 4.15
C ASN A 308 -8.58 -4.84 5.13
N LEU A 309 -9.80 -5.33 4.87
CA LEU A 309 -10.97 -5.15 5.75
C LEU A 309 -11.27 -3.68 6.07
N GLY A 310 -11.13 -2.80 5.07
CA GLY A 310 -11.31 -1.35 5.23
C GLY A 310 -10.14 -0.62 5.91
N GLY A 311 -9.04 -1.33 6.19
CA GLY A 311 -7.76 -0.76 6.62
C GLY A 311 -7.03 -0.02 5.51
N VAL A 312 -6.01 0.75 5.89
CA VAL A 312 -5.13 1.46 4.97
C VAL A 312 -3.69 1.08 5.27
N GLY A 313 -3.04 0.41 4.32
CA GLY A 313 -1.62 0.10 4.36
C GLY A 313 -0.84 1.01 3.41
N VAL A 314 0.33 1.47 3.87
CA VAL A 314 1.25 2.32 3.11
C VAL A 314 2.67 1.82 3.36
N LEU A 315 3.38 1.50 2.28
CA LEU A 315 4.83 1.45 2.22
C LEU A 315 5.24 2.61 1.32
N PHE A 316 6.05 3.53 1.84
CA PHE A 316 6.70 4.59 1.08
C PHE A 316 8.21 4.44 1.23
N ASP A 317 8.89 4.22 0.11
CA ASP A 317 10.33 4.32 -0.06
C ASP A 317 10.62 5.57 -0.93
N ALA A 318 11.67 6.31 -0.59
CA ALA A 318 11.95 7.59 -1.22
C ALA A 318 13.20 7.58 -2.13
N ASP A 319 14.20 6.77 -1.85
CA ASP A 319 15.47 6.79 -2.59
C ASP A 319 16.27 5.53 -2.31
N GLY A 320 16.72 4.85 -3.35
CA GLY A 320 17.38 3.57 -3.15
C GLY A 320 17.61 2.83 -4.44
N SER A 321 17.82 1.53 -4.35
CA SER A 321 17.81 0.59 -5.47
C SER A 321 17.46 -0.76 -4.87
N ASP A 322 16.16 -0.99 -4.77
CA ASP A 322 15.58 -1.74 -3.69
C ASP A 322 15.02 -3.07 -4.16
N ALA A 323 14.91 -4.01 -3.22
CA ALA A 323 14.43 -5.35 -3.48
C ALA A 323 13.15 -5.65 -2.71
N TYR A 324 12.03 -5.68 -3.42
CA TYR A 324 10.73 -6.05 -2.88
C TYR A 324 10.46 -7.51 -3.13
N VAL A 325 10.80 -8.34 -2.15
CA VAL A 325 10.76 -9.79 -2.28
C VAL A 325 9.69 -10.41 -1.41
N VAL A 326 8.87 -11.24 -2.03
CA VAL A 326 7.98 -12.12 -1.30
C VAL A 326 8.49 -13.56 -1.41
N ALA A 327 8.71 -14.21 -0.26
CA ALA A 327 9.38 -15.51 -0.21
C ALA A 327 8.70 -16.56 -1.11
N GLU A 328 9.49 -17.47 -1.69
CA GLU A 328 8.93 -18.56 -2.48
C GLU A 328 8.11 -19.53 -1.59
N GLY A 329 6.81 -19.61 -1.86
CA GLY A 329 5.89 -20.52 -1.18
C GLY A 329 4.70 -20.83 -2.08
N ARG A 330 4.25 -22.09 -2.09
CA ARG A 330 3.06 -22.53 -2.81
C ARG A 330 1.98 -22.89 -1.80
N ASP A 331 0.75 -22.46 -2.07
CA ASP A 331 -0.43 -22.88 -1.35
C ASP A 331 -0.78 -24.34 -1.67
N ALA A 332 -1.86 -24.85 -1.06
CA ALA A 332 -2.31 -26.22 -1.27
C ALA A 332 -2.73 -26.54 -2.72
N ASN A 333 -2.98 -25.52 -3.55
CA ASN A 333 -3.30 -25.63 -4.97
C ASN A 333 -2.06 -25.52 -5.86
N GLY A 334 -0.88 -25.25 -5.27
CA GLY A 334 0.36 -25.02 -6.00
C GLY A 334 0.57 -23.55 -6.39
N ASP A 335 -0.32 -22.63 -5.99
CA ASP A 335 -0.28 -21.20 -6.31
C ASP A 335 0.60 -20.45 -5.31
N THR A 336 1.37 -19.48 -5.79
CA THR A 336 2.14 -18.57 -4.91
C THR A 336 1.24 -17.41 -4.49
N ALA A 337 0.23 -17.65 -3.65
CA ALA A 337 -0.72 -16.59 -3.26
C ALA A 337 -0.07 -15.64 -2.24
N TRP A 338 0.22 -14.41 -2.67
CA TRP A 338 0.87 -13.39 -1.87
C TRP A 338 0.20 -12.05 -2.07
N ASP A 339 -0.69 -11.73 -1.14
CA ASP A 339 -1.46 -10.49 -1.10
C ASP A 339 -0.53 -9.33 -0.64
N SER A 340 0.22 -8.75 -1.57
CA SER A 340 1.41 -7.94 -1.25
C SER A 340 1.62 -6.77 -2.23
N GLN A 341 2.57 -5.89 -1.92
CA GLN A 341 3.06 -4.84 -2.81
C GLN A 341 1.92 -3.91 -3.26
N GLY A 342 1.33 -3.20 -2.29
CA GLY A 342 0.20 -2.31 -2.53
C GLY A 342 -1.11 -3.05 -2.81
N PHE A 343 -1.30 -4.25 -2.25
CA PHE A 343 -2.54 -5.03 -2.40
C PHE A 343 -3.69 -4.49 -1.54
N GLY A 344 -4.89 -4.40 -2.12
CA GLY A 344 -6.13 -4.05 -1.42
C GLY A 344 -7.17 -5.17 -1.49
N ILE A 345 -7.81 -5.49 -0.36
CA ILE A 345 -8.97 -6.41 -0.33
C ILE A 345 -10.06 -5.98 0.64
N LEU A 346 -11.32 -6.31 0.32
CA LEU A 346 -12.48 -6.08 1.20
C LEU A 346 -12.54 -4.62 1.65
N GLY A 347 -12.62 -3.72 0.67
CA GLY A 347 -12.65 -2.27 0.90
C GLY A 347 -11.37 -1.67 1.49
N GLY A 348 -10.28 -2.43 1.63
CA GLY A 348 -8.98 -1.90 2.03
C GLY A 348 -8.38 -0.94 0.99
N ILE A 349 -7.40 -0.16 1.42
CA ILE A 349 -6.53 0.64 0.55
C ILE A 349 -5.10 0.16 0.78
N GLY A 350 -4.48 -0.46 -0.22
CA GLY A 350 -3.06 -0.81 -0.18
C GLY A 350 -2.25 0.09 -1.11
N LEU A 351 -1.11 0.58 -0.62
CA LEU A 351 -0.20 1.46 -1.33
C LEU A 351 1.24 0.97 -1.14
N LEU A 352 1.95 0.74 -2.24
CA LEU A 352 3.40 0.75 -2.29
C LEU A 352 3.79 1.94 -3.17
N ILE A 353 4.64 2.82 -2.65
CA ILE A 353 5.14 3.99 -3.35
C ILE A 353 6.66 3.93 -3.26
N ASP A 354 7.31 3.78 -4.39
CA ASP A 354 8.74 3.96 -4.57
C ASP A 354 8.95 5.22 -5.44
N THR A 355 10.07 5.92 -5.28
CA THR A 355 10.32 7.11 -6.08
C THR A 355 11.61 7.12 -6.88
N LEU A 356 12.74 6.66 -6.36
CA LEU A 356 14.01 6.76 -7.06
C LEU A 356 14.76 5.44 -6.90
N GLY A 357 15.17 4.83 -8.01
CA GLY A 357 16.06 3.69 -7.90
C GLY A 357 16.25 2.91 -9.17
N ASN A 358 16.69 1.67 -9.05
CA ASN A 358 16.51 0.65 -10.08
C ASN A 358 16.09 -0.60 -9.33
N ASP A 359 14.79 -0.87 -9.34
CA ASP A 359 14.13 -1.61 -8.29
C ASP A 359 13.67 -2.99 -8.77
N GLY A 360 13.75 -3.95 -7.87
CA GLY A 360 13.40 -5.34 -8.12
C GLY A 360 12.12 -5.74 -7.40
N TYR A 361 11.01 -5.83 -8.14
CA TYR A 361 9.73 -6.27 -7.60
C TYR A 361 9.49 -7.75 -7.89
N LEU A 362 9.74 -8.60 -6.90
CA LEU A 362 9.48 -10.03 -6.98
C LEU A 362 8.22 -10.44 -6.21
N GLY A 363 7.09 -10.35 -6.91
CA GLY A 363 5.76 -10.67 -6.41
C GLY A 363 5.26 -12.07 -6.75
N GLY A 364 4.18 -12.46 -6.10
CA GLY A 364 3.48 -13.73 -6.34
C GLY A 364 2.24 -13.58 -7.22
N THR A 365 1.16 -14.21 -6.78
CA THR A 365 -0.21 -14.01 -7.28
C THR A 365 -0.92 -13.01 -6.37
N MET A 366 -1.69 -12.08 -6.93
CA MET A 366 -2.32 -10.96 -6.20
C MET A 366 -1.32 -9.95 -5.62
N SER A 367 -0.33 -9.56 -6.43
CA SER A 367 0.74 -8.60 -6.05
C SER A 367 0.88 -7.45 -7.05
N MET A 368 1.57 -6.39 -6.62
CA MET A 368 1.81 -5.16 -7.38
C MET A 368 0.52 -4.44 -7.77
N GLY A 369 -0.02 -3.70 -6.82
CA GLY A 369 -1.12 -2.77 -7.05
C GLY A 369 -2.44 -3.44 -7.42
N VAL A 370 -2.83 -4.49 -6.70
CA VAL A 370 -4.04 -5.27 -7.00
C VAL A 370 -5.18 -4.90 -6.07
N GLY A 371 -6.36 -4.65 -6.64
CA GLY A 371 -7.58 -4.37 -5.88
C GLY A 371 -8.62 -5.47 -6.03
N ASP A 372 -9.09 -6.02 -4.91
CA ASP A 372 -10.11 -7.08 -4.85
C ASP A 372 -11.25 -6.71 -3.88
N PHE A 373 -12.47 -7.18 -4.14
CA PHE A 373 -13.66 -6.95 -3.31
C PHE A 373 -13.85 -5.49 -2.85
N ASP A 374 -14.16 -4.58 -3.79
CA ASP A 374 -14.37 -3.13 -3.56
C ASP A 374 -13.16 -2.36 -2.98
N ALA A 375 -11.98 -2.98 -2.92
CA ALA A 375 -10.74 -2.36 -2.45
C ALA A 375 -10.00 -1.59 -3.54
N VAL A 376 -9.00 -0.83 -3.10
CA VAL A 376 -8.01 -0.19 -3.98
C VAL A 376 -6.65 -0.77 -3.65
N GLY A 377 -5.95 -1.29 -4.66
CA GLY A 377 -4.53 -1.56 -4.59
C GLY A 377 -3.78 -0.69 -5.58
N MET A 378 -2.64 -0.16 -5.18
CA MET A 378 -1.82 0.71 -6.00
C MET A 378 -0.33 0.47 -5.72
N LEU A 379 0.43 0.30 -6.79
CA LEU A 379 1.87 0.45 -6.81
C LEU A 379 2.19 1.70 -7.62
N VAL A 380 3.01 2.60 -7.08
CA VAL A 380 3.55 3.77 -7.78
C VAL A 380 5.05 3.66 -7.75
N ASP A 381 5.67 3.71 -8.92
CA ASP A 381 7.09 3.95 -9.11
C ASP A 381 7.27 5.24 -9.92
N THR A 382 8.25 6.06 -9.60
CA THR A 382 8.43 7.36 -10.24
C THR A 382 9.67 7.51 -11.08
N SER A 383 10.67 6.64 -10.92
CA SER A 383 11.80 6.59 -11.82
C SER A 383 12.69 5.39 -11.54
N GLY A 384 13.18 4.78 -12.60
CA GLY A 384 14.26 3.83 -12.44
C GLY A 384 14.55 3.04 -13.69
N ARG A 385 15.05 1.83 -13.47
CA ARG A 385 15.02 0.79 -14.49
C ARG A 385 14.66 -0.46 -13.74
N ASP A 386 13.40 -0.83 -13.85
CA ASP A 386 12.76 -1.64 -12.83
C ASP A 386 12.34 -2.99 -13.38
N ASP A 387 12.52 -4.01 -12.56
CA ASP A 387 12.22 -5.40 -12.89
C ASP A 387 10.95 -5.84 -12.15
N TYR A 388 9.81 -5.86 -12.84
CA TYR A 388 8.52 -6.28 -12.28
C TYR A 388 8.21 -7.74 -12.60
N SER A 389 8.43 -8.65 -11.67
CA SER A 389 8.20 -10.09 -11.85
C SER A 389 7.09 -10.63 -10.94
N ALA A 390 6.01 -11.14 -11.54
CA ALA A 390 4.93 -11.84 -10.81
C ALA A 390 4.38 -13.04 -11.58
N VAL A 391 3.35 -13.67 -11.02
CA VAL A 391 2.67 -14.83 -11.61
C VAL A 391 1.38 -14.45 -12.33
N ARG A 392 0.23 -14.45 -11.63
CA ARG A 392 -1.09 -14.11 -12.19
C ARG A 392 -1.86 -13.19 -11.25
N TRP A 393 -2.93 -12.59 -11.76
CA TRP A 393 -3.75 -11.60 -11.06
C TRP A 393 -2.92 -10.51 -10.40
N SER A 394 -1.90 -10.03 -11.11
CA SER A 394 -0.89 -9.10 -10.58
C SER A 394 -0.61 -7.99 -11.58
N GLN A 395 0.19 -7.00 -11.17
CA GLN A 395 0.58 -5.83 -11.97
C GLN A 395 -0.66 -5.01 -12.39
N GLY A 396 -1.27 -4.32 -11.43
CA GLY A 396 -2.42 -3.45 -11.68
C GLY A 396 -3.71 -4.23 -11.95
N PHE A 397 -3.92 -5.39 -11.31
CA PHE A 397 -5.09 -6.23 -11.55
C PHE A 397 -6.31 -5.82 -10.71
N GLY A 398 -7.49 -5.78 -11.32
CA GLY A 398 -8.75 -5.51 -10.62
C GLY A 398 -9.71 -6.71 -10.62
N ASP A 399 -10.05 -7.23 -9.45
CA ASP A 399 -11.04 -8.30 -9.25
C ASP A 399 -12.18 -7.81 -8.37
N GLY A 400 -13.34 -8.48 -8.37
CA GLY A 400 -14.27 -8.30 -7.26
C GLY A 400 -14.94 -6.92 -7.13
N GLY A 401 -14.92 -6.08 -8.16
CA GLY A 401 -15.31 -4.65 -8.07
C GLY A 401 -14.22 -3.73 -7.50
N GLY A 402 -13.06 -4.28 -7.18
CA GLY A 402 -11.86 -3.55 -6.80
C GLY A 402 -11.20 -2.81 -7.95
N LEU A 403 -10.29 -1.90 -7.60
CA LEU A 403 -9.44 -1.15 -8.51
C LEU A 403 -7.98 -1.50 -8.24
N GLY A 404 -7.30 -2.10 -9.22
CA GLY A 404 -5.85 -2.29 -9.21
C GLY A 404 -5.15 -1.30 -10.14
N LEU A 405 -4.05 -0.72 -9.67
CA LEU A 405 -3.24 0.25 -10.39
C LEU A 405 -1.75 -0.08 -10.22
N LEU A 406 -1.03 -0.24 -11.32
CA LEU A 406 0.43 -0.12 -11.36
C LEU A 406 0.73 1.13 -12.19
N LEU A 407 1.41 2.10 -11.58
CA LEU A 407 1.73 3.38 -12.19
C LEU A 407 3.25 3.55 -12.17
N ASP A 408 3.88 3.51 -13.32
CA ASP A 408 5.30 3.78 -13.52
C ASP A 408 5.47 5.04 -14.36
N SER A 409 6.42 5.91 -14.00
CA SER A 409 6.56 7.22 -14.63
C SER A 409 7.67 7.32 -15.67
N ILE A 410 8.89 6.84 -15.39
CA ILE A 410 10.01 6.89 -16.33
C ILE A 410 10.96 5.71 -16.06
N GLY A 411 11.49 5.09 -17.10
CA GLY A 411 12.48 4.03 -16.93
C GLY A 411 12.75 3.25 -18.20
N ASP A 412 13.42 2.11 -18.13
CA ASP A 412 13.59 1.17 -19.25
C ASP A 412 13.21 -0.22 -18.70
N ASP A 413 11.91 -0.49 -18.58
CA ASP A 413 11.39 -1.40 -17.56
C ASP A 413 10.99 -2.77 -18.10
N ASP A 414 11.11 -3.80 -17.25
CA ASP A 414 10.89 -5.19 -17.62
C ASP A 414 9.68 -5.77 -16.83
N TYR A 415 8.49 -5.77 -17.44
CA TYR A 415 7.26 -6.32 -16.87
C TYR A 415 7.03 -7.78 -17.25
N THR A 416 7.23 -8.68 -16.29
CA THR A 416 7.13 -10.14 -16.51
C THR A 416 6.06 -10.79 -15.66
N LEU A 417 5.08 -11.40 -16.32
CA LEU A 417 4.22 -12.43 -15.74
C LEU A 417 4.73 -13.81 -16.17
N SER A 418 5.26 -14.57 -15.22
CA SER A 418 5.79 -15.91 -15.45
C SER A 418 5.46 -16.88 -14.31
N GLY A 419 5.27 -18.15 -14.63
CA GLY A 419 4.94 -19.19 -13.65
C GLY A 419 5.29 -20.58 -14.16
N PRO A 420 5.38 -21.60 -13.28
CA PRO A 420 5.64 -22.97 -13.68
C PRO A 420 4.57 -23.50 -14.66
N GLY A 421 4.99 -24.40 -15.55
CA GLY A 421 4.27 -24.84 -16.76
C GLY A 421 2.77 -25.17 -16.64
N ASP A 422 2.11 -25.11 -17.80
CA ASP A 422 0.67 -25.36 -18.06
C ASP A 422 -0.34 -24.38 -17.43
N LEU A 423 0.11 -23.28 -16.82
CA LEU A 423 -0.78 -22.15 -16.47
C LEU A 423 -1.18 -21.39 -17.75
N ASP A 424 -2.11 -21.97 -18.53
CA ASP A 424 -2.79 -21.26 -19.62
C ASP A 424 -3.51 -20.02 -19.05
N GLY A 425 -3.12 -18.82 -19.53
CA GLY A 425 -3.78 -17.56 -19.20
C GLY A 425 -3.30 -16.90 -17.91
N LEU A 426 -2.02 -16.48 -17.88
CA LEU A 426 -1.49 -15.60 -16.84
C LEU A 426 -2.19 -14.23 -16.94
N GLN A 427 -3.29 -14.09 -16.21
CA GLN A 427 -4.07 -12.85 -16.16
C GLN A 427 -3.29 -11.79 -15.38
N GLY A 428 -3.28 -10.53 -15.84
CA GLY A 428 -2.55 -9.45 -15.16
C GLY A 428 -2.19 -8.31 -16.12
N GLN A 429 -1.21 -7.48 -15.77
CA GLN A 429 -0.77 -6.33 -16.58
C GLN A 429 -1.95 -5.43 -16.97
N GLY A 430 -2.53 -4.80 -15.95
CA GLY A 430 -3.67 -3.89 -16.09
C GLY A 430 -4.98 -4.60 -16.43
N ALA A 431 -5.11 -5.89 -16.11
CA ALA A 431 -6.33 -6.65 -16.43
C ALA A 431 -7.44 -6.50 -15.37
N GLY A 432 -8.70 -6.60 -15.80
CA GLY A 432 -9.88 -6.49 -14.94
C GLY A 432 -10.88 -7.63 -15.09
N LEU A 433 -11.17 -8.33 -13.99
CA LEU A 433 -12.14 -9.43 -13.88
C LEU A 433 -13.31 -9.02 -12.97
N GLY A 434 -14.32 -8.37 -13.54
CA GLY A 434 -15.41 -7.78 -12.74
C GLY A 434 -14.98 -6.63 -11.80
N GLY A 435 -13.70 -6.25 -11.84
CA GLY A 435 -13.12 -5.02 -11.31
C GLY A 435 -12.42 -4.22 -12.41
N LEU A 436 -11.72 -3.15 -12.02
CA LEU A 436 -10.94 -2.30 -12.92
C LEU A 436 -9.45 -2.52 -12.67
N GLY A 437 -8.72 -2.90 -13.71
CA GLY A 437 -7.26 -2.96 -13.65
C GLY A 437 -6.64 -1.92 -14.57
N ALA A 438 -5.52 -1.32 -14.16
CA ALA A 438 -4.70 -0.50 -15.02
C ALA A 438 -3.20 -0.71 -14.75
N LEU A 439 -2.44 -0.85 -15.83
CA LEU A 439 -0.99 -0.65 -15.84
C LEU A 439 -0.76 0.59 -16.72
N VAL A 440 -0.15 1.62 -16.14
CA VAL A 440 0.21 2.83 -16.86
C VAL A 440 1.70 3.03 -16.69
N ASP A 441 2.41 2.93 -17.80
CA ASP A 441 3.81 3.25 -17.94
C ASP A 441 3.94 4.61 -18.63
N GLY A 442 4.93 5.39 -18.21
CA GLY A 442 5.25 6.67 -18.78
C GLY A 442 6.21 6.58 -19.95
N ALA A 443 7.46 6.96 -19.76
CA ALA A 443 8.45 7.04 -20.83
C ALA A 443 9.58 6.05 -20.64
N GLY A 444 9.96 5.31 -21.68
CA GLY A 444 10.99 4.30 -21.57
C GLY A 444 11.30 3.49 -22.82
N ILE A 445 11.90 2.32 -22.63
CA ILE A 445 12.06 1.26 -23.64
C ILE A 445 11.71 -0.05 -22.95
N ASP A 446 10.45 -0.42 -23.07
CA ASP A 446 9.85 -1.31 -22.08
C ASP A 446 9.55 -2.70 -22.66
N ARG A 447 9.50 -3.70 -21.78
CA ARG A 447 9.22 -5.09 -22.16
C ARG A 447 8.08 -5.66 -21.36
N TYR A 448 6.99 -5.95 -22.06
CA TYR A 448 5.80 -6.58 -21.50
C TYR A 448 5.75 -8.05 -21.88
N THR A 449 6.21 -8.89 -20.95
CA THR A 449 6.17 -10.35 -21.06
C THR A 449 4.97 -10.93 -20.32
N ALA A 450 3.92 -11.29 -21.06
CA ALA A 450 2.77 -12.01 -20.52
C ALA A 450 2.17 -12.99 -21.56
N SER A 451 1.29 -13.88 -21.09
CA SER A 451 0.55 -14.81 -21.96
C SER A 451 -0.95 -14.81 -21.68
N GLY A 452 -1.76 -14.81 -22.74
CA GLY A 452 -3.21 -14.96 -22.63
C GLY A 452 -3.95 -13.65 -22.30
N GLN A 453 -4.59 -13.60 -21.13
CA GLN A 453 -5.56 -12.58 -20.70
C GLN A 453 -4.90 -11.45 -19.91
N ALA A 454 -3.95 -10.76 -20.56
CA ALA A 454 -3.12 -9.72 -19.97
C ALA A 454 -3.05 -8.48 -20.87
N GLN A 455 -2.28 -7.46 -20.48
CA GLN A 455 -2.02 -6.26 -21.28
C GLN A 455 -3.31 -5.51 -21.61
N GLY A 456 -4.01 -5.10 -20.54
CA GLY A 456 -5.27 -4.39 -20.64
C GLY A 456 -6.47 -5.30 -20.92
N TRP A 457 -6.42 -6.58 -20.54
CA TRP A 457 -7.56 -7.48 -20.71
C TRP A 457 -8.73 -7.13 -19.79
N GLY A 458 -9.95 -7.11 -20.31
CA GLY A 458 -11.15 -6.93 -19.49
C GLY A 458 -12.17 -8.04 -19.70
N THR A 459 -12.84 -8.43 -18.62
CA THR A 459 -14.14 -9.10 -18.73
C THR A 459 -15.06 -8.70 -17.58
N GLY A 460 -16.36 -8.82 -17.83
CA GLY A 460 -17.31 -8.80 -16.73
C GLY A 460 -17.14 -10.01 -15.80
N GLY A 461 -17.43 -9.82 -14.52
CA GLY A 461 -17.43 -10.86 -13.48
C GLY A 461 -18.84 -11.22 -13.01
N LYS A 462 -18.99 -12.27 -12.18
CA LYS A 462 -20.26 -12.47 -11.45
C LYS A 462 -20.55 -11.20 -10.63
N ALA A 463 -21.80 -10.76 -10.61
CA ALA A 463 -22.16 -9.55 -9.88
C ALA A 463 -21.96 -9.75 -8.36
N PHE A 464 -21.18 -8.87 -7.74
CA PHE A 464 -20.64 -9.05 -6.39
C PHE A 464 -21.52 -8.48 -5.26
N LYS A 465 -22.57 -7.69 -5.57
CA LYS A 465 -23.47 -7.07 -4.57
C LYS A 465 -24.86 -7.74 -4.51
N PRO A 466 -25.54 -7.82 -3.34
CA PRO A 466 -26.86 -8.43 -3.24
C PRO A 466 -28.01 -7.53 -3.74
N VAL A 467 -28.95 -8.16 -4.47
CA VAL A 467 -30.39 -7.90 -4.72
C VAL A 467 -30.95 -6.52 -5.13
N ASP A 468 -30.28 -5.37 -4.90
CA ASP A 468 -30.80 -4.05 -5.31
C ASP A 468 -30.05 -3.42 -6.50
N ASP A 469 -28.97 -4.06 -6.96
CA ASP A 469 -28.32 -3.66 -8.21
C ASP A 469 -29.11 -4.19 -9.40
N LEU A 470 -29.54 -3.28 -10.28
CA LEU A 470 -30.27 -3.61 -11.50
C LEU A 470 -29.50 -4.59 -12.38
N LEU A 471 -28.16 -4.57 -12.37
CA LEU A 471 -27.35 -5.54 -13.12
C LEU A 471 -27.48 -6.95 -12.51
N VAL A 472 -27.42 -7.07 -11.19
CA VAL A 472 -27.64 -8.33 -10.45
C VAL A 472 -29.07 -8.84 -10.67
N LEU A 473 -30.07 -7.95 -10.58
CA LEU A 473 -31.49 -8.28 -10.75
C LEU A 473 -31.81 -8.77 -12.18
N LEU A 474 -31.05 -8.29 -13.18
CA LEU A 474 -31.16 -8.71 -14.58
C LEU A 474 -30.24 -9.89 -14.92
N GLY A 475 -29.46 -10.41 -13.96
CA GLY A 475 -28.50 -11.50 -14.17
C GLY A 475 -27.33 -11.10 -15.09
N LEU A 476 -27.03 -9.81 -15.20
CA LEU A 476 -25.93 -9.28 -16.00
C LEU A 476 -24.63 -9.25 -15.17
N PRO A 477 -23.47 -9.56 -15.79
CA PRO A 477 -22.18 -9.52 -15.09
C PRO A 477 -21.83 -8.10 -14.62
N HIS A 478 -21.07 -7.98 -13.53
CA HIS A 478 -20.48 -6.71 -13.11
C HIS A 478 -19.51 -6.25 -14.20
N PRO A 479 -19.49 -4.97 -14.62
CA PRO A 479 -18.53 -4.52 -15.61
C PRO A 479 -17.13 -4.63 -15.02
N GLY A 480 -16.26 -5.38 -15.70
CA GLY A 480 -14.83 -5.31 -15.50
C GLY A 480 -14.18 -4.76 -16.76
N ALA A 481 -13.07 -4.05 -16.60
CA ALA A 481 -12.30 -3.51 -17.70
C ALA A 481 -10.82 -3.51 -17.32
N GLY A 482 -9.98 -3.82 -18.30
CA GLY A 482 -8.53 -3.65 -18.18
C GLY A 482 -8.06 -2.47 -19.01
N LEU A 483 -6.97 -1.86 -18.56
CA LEU A 483 -6.27 -0.79 -19.25
C LEU A 483 -4.77 -1.08 -19.21
N LEU A 484 -4.12 -1.04 -20.37
CA LEU A 484 -2.68 -0.85 -20.45
C LEU A 484 -2.43 0.44 -21.23
N VAL A 485 -1.61 1.33 -20.68
CA VAL A 485 -1.16 2.55 -21.35
C VAL A 485 0.35 2.60 -21.24
N ASP A 486 1.02 2.69 -22.37
CA ASP A 486 2.42 3.06 -22.49
C ASP A 486 2.48 4.41 -23.22
N LEU A 487 3.21 5.39 -22.68
CA LEU A 487 3.21 6.77 -23.19
C LEU A 487 4.44 7.13 -24.02
N GLY A 488 5.43 6.25 -24.15
CA GLY A 488 6.46 6.46 -25.15
C GLY A 488 7.70 5.62 -24.97
N GLY A 489 8.09 5.00 -26.06
CA GLY A 489 9.26 4.14 -26.12
C GLY A 489 9.18 3.31 -27.40
N PRO A 490 10.28 2.73 -27.88
CA PRO A 490 10.19 1.58 -28.78
C PRO A 490 10.10 0.28 -27.97
N ASP A 491 8.89 -0.21 -27.76
CA ASP A 491 8.64 -1.24 -26.74
C ASP A 491 8.48 -2.65 -27.33
N SER A 492 8.37 -3.65 -26.45
CA SER A 492 8.17 -5.04 -26.87
C SER A 492 7.11 -5.78 -26.06
N TYR A 493 6.31 -6.57 -26.76
CA TYR A 493 5.17 -7.29 -26.18
C TYR A 493 5.23 -8.75 -26.61
N SER A 494 5.17 -9.69 -25.64
CA SER A 494 4.98 -11.10 -25.95
C SER A 494 3.50 -11.52 -26.05
N GLY A 495 2.60 -10.63 -25.63
CA GLY A 495 1.17 -10.86 -25.48
C GLY A 495 0.31 -10.26 -26.61
N PRO A 496 -0.94 -9.84 -26.33
CA PRO A 496 -1.84 -9.26 -27.33
C PRO A 496 -1.50 -7.82 -27.73
N GLY A 497 -0.63 -7.13 -26.98
CA GLY A 497 -0.18 -5.77 -27.28
C GLY A 497 0.87 -5.70 -28.39
N GLY A 498 1.27 -4.47 -28.72
CA GLY A 498 2.32 -4.23 -29.68
C GLY A 498 2.73 -2.76 -29.74
N ASP A 499 3.99 -2.54 -30.07
CA ASP A 499 4.63 -1.23 -30.24
C ASP A 499 3.83 -0.31 -31.18
N SER A 500 3.61 0.92 -30.74
CA SER A 500 2.95 2.00 -31.46
C SER A 500 1.54 1.62 -31.95
N GLN A 501 0.79 0.86 -31.15
CA GLN A 501 -0.55 0.35 -31.49
C GLN A 501 -1.58 0.58 -30.38
N ALA A 502 -2.84 0.57 -30.80
CA ALA A 502 -3.96 0.40 -29.88
C ALA A 502 -4.65 -0.94 -30.16
N TRP A 503 -5.01 -1.66 -29.11
CA TRP A 503 -5.69 -2.94 -29.18
C TRP A 503 -6.83 -3.03 -28.17
N THR A 504 -7.62 -4.08 -28.32
CA THR A 504 -8.74 -4.38 -27.42
C THR A 504 -8.73 -5.85 -27.09
N GLN A 505 -8.97 -6.19 -25.82
CA GLN A 505 -9.10 -7.59 -25.41
C GLN A 505 -10.25 -7.75 -24.41
N GLY A 506 -11.30 -8.45 -24.85
CA GLY A 506 -12.56 -8.52 -24.10
C GLY A 506 -13.22 -7.15 -23.98
N THR A 507 -13.41 -6.65 -22.76
CA THR A 507 -13.92 -5.29 -22.46
C THR A 507 -12.83 -4.27 -22.19
N GLY A 508 -11.55 -4.68 -22.22
CA GLY A 508 -10.41 -3.81 -21.95
C GLY A 508 -9.72 -3.27 -23.20
N VAL A 509 -8.81 -2.33 -22.98
CA VAL A 509 -8.09 -1.57 -24.00
C VAL A 509 -6.62 -1.53 -23.64
N GLY A 510 -5.75 -1.65 -24.64
CA GLY A 510 -4.34 -1.29 -24.50
C GLY A 510 -3.95 -0.27 -25.55
N VAL A 511 -3.01 0.61 -25.21
CA VAL A 511 -2.46 1.61 -26.11
C VAL A 511 -0.99 1.85 -25.79
N ASP A 512 -0.23 2.03 -26.86
CA ASP A 512 1.18 2.38 -26.90
C ASP A 512 1.31 3.51 -27.94
N VAL A 513 2.01 4.60 -27.59
CA VAL A 513 1.92 5.91 -28.28
C VAL A 513 3.21 6.39 -28.90
#